data_AF-A0A8J5GZM2-F1
#
_entry.id   AF-A0A8J5GZM2-F1
#
_cell.length_a   1.000
_cell.length_b   1.000
_cell.length_c   1.000
_cell.angle_alpha   90.00
_cell.angle_beta   90.00
_cell.angle_gamma   90.00
#
_symmetry.space_group_name_H-M   'P 1'
#
loop_
_entity.id
_entity.type
_entity.pdbx_description
1 polymer ?
#
loop_
_entity_poly.entity_id
_entity_poly.type
_entity_poly.pdbx_seq_one_letter_code
_entity_poly.pdbx_strand_id
1 'polypeptide(L)'
;MHAWKKDLNIRDEVFLLSDENREFTLALGVELDLSDKPMGLGVRSQRYALLAEDGVVKVLNLEDGGLASSVEYIPNARVPLLKYISRQHNISFDVSVNNHLGVMKSNVLKWLSEIDNRFCDMVLVEWAKAQDINDPKSGSLSSYALCLLVIFHFQTCEPPIFPPLQAIINEERISDRGWSNFSGSPFEDVCSANIQRFRSSRIINQSSLAQLLLSFFDKTLDGETRPIGA
;
A
#
# COMPACT_ATOMS: atom_id res chain seq x y z
N MET A 1 34.17 20.53 1.50
CA MET A 1 33.26 20.69 0.34
C MET A 1 33.84 20.31 -1.04
N HIS A 2 35.16 20.11 -1.20
CA HIS A 2 35.76 19.82 -2.54
C HIS A 2 35.25 18.52 -3.19
N ALA A 3 35.04 17.45 -2.41
CA ALA A 3 34.50 16.20 -2.92
C ALA A 3 33.08 16.38 -3.50
N TRP A 4 32.20 17.06 -2.76
CA TRP A 4 30.83 17.35 -3.21
C TRP A 4 30.78 18.29 -4.42
N LYS A 5 31.69 19.28 -4.50
CA LYS A 5 31.83 20.14 -5.69
C LYS A 5 32.11 19.32 -6.94
N LYS A 6 32.98 18.30 -6.84
CA LYS A 6 33.32 17.39 -7.94
C LYS A 6 32.13 16.50 -8.33
N ASP A 7 31.45 15.90 -7.36
CA ASP A 7 30.34 14.97 -7.62
C ASP A 7 29.12 15.65 -8.26
N LEU A 8 28.83 16.90 -7.86
CA LEU A 8 27.75 17.70 -8.43
C LEU A 8 28.14 18.43 -9.72
N ASN A 9 29.37 18.22 -10.23
CA ASN A 9 29.91 18.86 -11.43
C ASN A 9 29.83 20.40 -11.39
N ILE A 10 30.04 20.98 -10.20
CA ILE A 10 29.97 22.43 -9.98
C ILE A 10 31.30 23.08 -10.39
N ARG A 11 31.23 24.07 -11.27
CA ARG A 11 32.37 24.85 -11.75
C ARG A 11 32.72 25.98 -10.77
N ASP A 12 33.51 26.96 -11.18
CA ASP A 12 33.99 28.04 -10.29
C ASP A 12 32.98 29.18 -10.07
N GLU A 13 31.78 29.04 -10.63
CA GLU A 13 30.66 29.99 -10.49
C GLU A 13 30.04 29.96 -9.07
N VAL A 14 30.16 28.84 -8.36
CA VAL A 14 29.56 28.64 -7.04
C VAL A 14 30.66 28.25 -6.05
N PHE A 15 30.74 29.00 -4.95
CA PHE A 15 31.65 28.72 -3.85
C PHE A 15 30.92 27.92 -2.77
N LEU A 16 31.42 26.73 -2.43
CA LEU A 16 30.81 25.85 -1.44
C LEU A 16 31.59 25.93 -0.13
N LEU A 17 30.90 26.35 0.93
CA LEU A 17 31.44 26.47 2.28
C LEU A 17 30.78 25.44 3.22
N SER A 18 31.50 25.03 4.25
CA SER A 18 30.98 24.23 5.37
C SER A 18 30.89 25.09 6.64
N ASP A 19 29.84 24.88 7.42
CA ASP A 19 29.64 25.48 8.75
C ASP A 19 29.81 24.39 9.82
N GLU A 20 31.06 23.95 10.04
CA GLU A 20 31.35 22.77 10.86
C GLU A 20 31.04 22.97 12.34
N ASN A 21 31.31 24.16 12.87
CA ASN A 21 31.04 24.52 14.27
C ASN A 21 29.61 25.02 14.50
N ARG A 22 28.79 25.15 13.45
CA ARG A 22 27.43 25.70 13.48
C ARG A 22 27.37 27.19 13.86
N GLU A 23 28.49 27.91 13.81
CA GLU A 23 28.54 29.33 14.21
C GLU A 23 27.63 30.18 13.33
N PHE A 24 27.61 29.90 12.02
CA PHE A 24 26.74 30.62 11.09
C PHE A 24 25.27 30.25 11.30
N THR A 25 24.98 28.96 11.46
CA THR A 25 23.63 28.45 11.75
C THR A 25 23.04 29.06 13.04
N LEU A 26 23.83 29.12 14.10
CA LEU A 26 23.50 29.75 15.38
C LEU A 26 23.23 31.25 15.21
N ALA A 27 24.12 31.96 14.53
CA ALA A 27 23.99 33.40 14.30
C ALA A 27 22.73 33.77 13.50
N LEU A 28 22.31 32.91 12.57
CA LEU A 28 21.06 33.08 11.81
C LEU A 28 19.80 32.68 12.59
N GLY A 29 19.93 31.95 13.70
CA GLY A 29 18.78 31.44 14.48
C GLY A 29 17.96 30.38 13.73
N VAL A 30 18.59 29.64 12.82
CA VAL A 30 17.93 28.65 11.93
C VAL A 30 18.22 27.21 12.35
N GLU A 31 18.40 27.02 13.65
CA GLU A 31 18.68 25.72 14.23
C GLU A 31 17.44 24.82 14.19
N LEU A 32 17.68 23.52 14.01
CA LEU A 32 16.69 22.46 14.09
C LEU A 32 17.24 21.38 15.00
N ASP A 33 16.72 21.30 16.22
CA ASP A 33 17.08 20.25 17.16
C ASP A 33 16.29 18.97 16.87
N LEU A 34 17.01 17.92 16.46
CA LEU A 34 16.46 16.58 16.19
C LEU A 34 17.05 15.54 17.14
N SER A 35 17.58 15.98 18.28
CA SER A 35 18.19 15.10 19.29
C SER A 35 17.15 14.18 19.96
N ASP A 36 15.89 14.58 19.99
CA ASP A 36 14.75 13.83 20.53
C ASP A 36 14.24 12.72 19.57
N LYS A 37 14.69 12.71 18.31
CA LYS A 37 14.23 11.74 17.32
C LYS A 37 14.92 10.38 17.51
N PRO A 38 14.25 9.26 17.13
CA PRO A 38 14.73 7.90 17.39
C PRO A 38 16.14 7.58 16.87
N MET A 39 16.65 8.38 15.93
CA MET A 39 17.95 8.23 15.29
C MET A 39 19.04 9.17 15.84
N GLY A 40 18.75 10.01 16.84
CA GLY A 40 19.75 10.87 17.49
C GLY A 40 20.50 11.77 16.50
N LEU A 41 19.76 12.53 15.67
CA LEU A 41 20.34 13.24 14.51
C LEU A 41 21.09 14.53 14.89
N GLY A 42 21.00 14.95 16.16
CA GLY A 42 21.62 16.16 16.71
C GLY A 42 20.97 17.45 16.21
N VAL A 43 21.60 18.58 16.55
CA VAL A 43 21.20 19.90 16.04
C VAL A 43 21.73 20.09 14.62
N ARG A 44 20.83 20.44 13.70
CA ARG A 44 21.10 20.69 12.28
C ARG A 44 20.70 22.12 11.91
N SER A 45 21.19 22.60 10.77
CA SER A 45 20.63 23.79 10.14
C SER A 45 19.33 23.43 9.42
N GLN A 46 18.30 24.26 9.56
CA GLN A 46 17.15 24.23 8.67
C GLN A 46 17.60 24.51 7.23
N ARG A 47 16.83 24.03 6.25
CA ARG A 47 17.06 24.35 4.84
C ARG A 47 16.50 25.74 4.55
N TYR A 48 17.27 26.58 3.89
CA TYR A 48 16.88 27.94 3.52
C TYR A 48 17.56 28.41 2.24
N ALA A 49 16.98 29.43 1.62
CA ALA A 49 17.65 30.28 0.64
C ALA A 49 17.86 31.67 1.25
N LEU A 50 19.05 32.24 1.07
CA LEU A 50 19.44 33.50 1.70
C LEU A 50 20.12 34.43 0.69
N LEU A 51 19.75 35.71 0.73
CA LEU A 51 20.42 36.79 0.02
C LEU A 51 21.15 37.65 1.04
N ALA A 52 22.47 37.80 0.90
CA ALA A 52 23.28 38.69 1.71
C ALA A 52 24.07 39.66 0.83
N GLU A 53 24.22 40.89 1.31
CA GLU A 53 25.02 41.95 0.70
C GLU A 53 26.01 42.45 1.75
N ASP A 54 27.31 42.43 1.44
CA ASP A 54 28.40 42.86 2.34
C ASP A 54 28.32 42.27 3.75
N GLY A 55 28.00 40.98 3.84
CA GLY A 55 27.87 40.27 5.11
C GLY A 55 26.55 40.51 5.86
N VAL A 56 25.64 41.32 5.31
CA VAL A 56 24.32 41.59 5.91
C VAL A 56 23.25 40.79 5.18
N VAL A 57 22.48 40.00 5.93
CA VAL A 57 21.33 39.24 5.41
C VAL A 57 20.19 40.19 5.06
N LYS A 58 19.74 40.15 3.80
CA LYS A 58 18.61 40.94 3.29
C LYS A 58 17.33 40.13 3.18
N VAL A 59 17.45 38.86 2.78
CA VAL A 59 16.32 37.93 2.64
C VAL A 59 16.74 36.58 3.22
N LEU A 60 15.86 35.96 4.00
CA LEU A 60 16.00 34.61 4.53
C LEU A 60 14.69 33.87 4.30
N ASN A 61 14.67 32.98 3.32
CA ASN A 61 13.53 32.13 2.99
C ASN A 61 13.77 30.74 3.58
N LEU A 62 13.17 30.48 4.74
CA LEU A 62 13.19 29.16 5.37
C LEU A 62 12.26 28.21 4.61
N GLU A 63 12.69 26.96 4.45
CA GLU A 63 11.83 25.91 3.93
C GLU A 63 10.90 25.40 5.05
N ASP A 64 9.59 25.40 4.81
CA ASP A 64 8.55 25.00 5.77
C ASP A 64 8.51 23.47 6.01
N GLY A 65 9.61 22.92 6.50
CA GLY A 65 9.79 21.50 6.81
C GLY A 65 9.52 20.55 5.62
N GLY A 66 9.62 19.25 5.90
CA GLY A 66 9.43 18.22 4.86
C GLY A 66 7.95 17.97 4.53
N LEU A 67 7.73 17.17 3.48
CA LEU A 67 6.39 16.73 3.05
C LEU A 67 5.63 15.93 4.13
N ALA A 68 6.35 15.34 5.09
CA ALA A 68 5.80 14.54 6.18
C ALA A 68 5.47 15.38 7.42
N SER A 69 4.34 15.08 8.06
CA SER A 69 4.09 15.44 9.47
C SER A 69 4.59 14.36 10.42
N SER A 70 4.54 13.09 10.01
CA SER A 70 5.06 11.95 10.77
C SER A 70 5.62 10.87 9.84
N VAL A 71 6.69 10.22 10.28
CA VAL A 71 7.30 9.06 9.62
C VAL A 71 7.65 8.02 10.68
N GLU A 72 7.04 6.84 10.61
CA GLU A 72 7.27 5.72 11.53
C GLU A 72 7.73 4.50 10.74
N TYR A 73 8.86 3.91 11.14
CA TYR A 73 9.35 2.68 10.54
C TYR A 73 8.96 1.48 11.39
N ILE A 74 8.28 0.50 10.79
CA ILE A 74 7.78 -0.71 11.44
C ILE A 74 8.53 -1.92 10.83
N PRO A 75 9.74 -2.25 11.33
CA PRO A 75 10.60 -3.28 10.73
C PRO A 75 10.16 -4.72 11.04
N ASN A 76 9.55 -4.95 12.20
CA ASN A 76 9.31 -6.29 12.72
C ASN A 76 7.96 -6.91 12.29
N ALA A 77 7.19 -6.20 11.47
CA ALA A 77 5.98 -6.76 10.86
C ALA A 77 6.34 -7.80 9.80
N ARG A 78 5.41 -8.71 9.48
CA ARG A 78 5.59 -9.72 8.41
C ARG A 78 6.01 -9.09 7.07
N VAL A 79 5.47 -7.91 6.76
CA VAL A 79 5.92 -7.07 5.65
C VAL A 79 6.40 -5.76 6.29
N PRO A 80 7.72 -5.46 6.28
CA PRO A 80 8.24 -4.20 6.81
C PRO A 80 7.62 -3.01 6.08
N LEU A 81 7.22 -1.99 6.85
CA LEU A 81 6.51 -0.84 6.30
C LEU A 81 6.96 0.47 6.94
N LEU A 82 6.92 1.52 6.13
CA LEU A 82 7.12 2.91 6.53
C LEU A 82 5.75 3.58 6.51
N LYS A 83 5.25 3.94 7.68
CA LYS A 83 4.01 4.72 7.81
C LYS A 83 4.35 6.20 7.72
N TYR A 84 3.75 6.88 6.76
CA TYR A 84 4.00 8.28 6.45
C TYR A 84 2.68 9.05 6.50
N ILE A 85 2.64 10.18 7.21
CA ILE A 85 1.50 11.09 7.20
C ILE A 85 1.89 12.36 6.45
N SER A 86 1.14 12.68 5.40
CA SER A 86 1.35 13.90 4.62
C SER A 86 0.98 15.13 5.44
N ARG A 87 1.88 16.13 5.48
CA ARG A 87 1.63 17.41 6.14
C ARG A 87 0.54 18.22 5.44
N GLN A 88 0.54 18.22 4.11
CA GLN A 88 -0.36 19.04 3.30
C GLN A 88 -1.81 18.51 3.30
N HIS A 89 -1.97 17.18 3.24
CA HIS A 89 -3.29 16.56 3.07
C HIS A 89 -3.80 15.84 4.32
N ASN A 90 -2.95 15.64 5.33
CA ASN A 90 -3.25 14.83 6.51
C ASN A 90 -3.73 13.40 6.19
N ILE A 91 -3.21 12.83 5.09
CA ILE A 91 -3.49 11.46 4.66
C ILE A 91 -2.33 10.56 5.13
N SER A 92 -2.68 9.41 5.72
CA SER A 92 -1.73 8.37 6.11
C SER A 92 -1.50 7.40 4.95
N PHE A 93 -0.25 7.05 4.71
CA PHE A 93 0.17 6.10 3.69
C PHE A 93 1.09 5.05 4.33
N ASP A 94 0.92 3.80 3.92
CA ASP A 94 1.81 2.71 4.29
C ASP A 94 2.68 2.37 3.06
N VAL A 95 3.99 2.53 3.19
CA VAL A 95 4.95 2.27 2.11
C VAL A 95 5.70 0.99 2.42
N SER A 96 5.60 0.00 1.53
CA SER A 96 6.36 -1.26 1.60
C SER A 96 7.24 -1.42 0.35
N VAL A 97 8.41 -2.03 0.50
CA VAL A 97 9.34 -2.26 -0.61
C VAL A 97 9.25 -3.71 -1.08
N ASN A 98 9.25 -3.94 -2.40
CA ASN A 98 9.24 -5.26 -3.04
C ASN A 98 8.10 -6.19 -2.60
N ASN A 99 6.94 -5.64 -2.23
CA ASN A 99 5.76 -6.41 -1.83
C ASN A 99 4.97 -6.92 -3.05
N HIS A 100 5.61 -7.74 -3.90
CA HIS A 100 5.00 -8.27 -5.13
C HIS A 100 3.75 -9.11 -4.84
N LEU A 101 3.72 -9.85 -3.73
CA LEU A 101 2.54 -10.61 -3.31
C LEU A 101 1.36 -9.69 -2.98
N GLY A 102 1.60 -8.53 -2.36
CA GLY A 102 0.55 -7.54 -2.08
C GLY A 102 -0.05 -6.96 -3.36
N VAL A 103 0.79 -6.67 -4.35
CA VAL A 103 0.35 -6.21 -5.68
C VAL A 103 -0.51 -7.28 -6.35
N MET A 104 -0.04 -8.53 -6.38
CA MET A 104 -0.77 -9.64 -7.00
C MET A 104 -2.14 -9.90 -6.36
N LYS A 105 -2.22 -9.90 -5.03
CA LYS A 105 -3.51 -10.04 -4.34
C LYS A 105 -4.47 -8.92 -4.73
N SER A 106 -4.00 -7.69 -4.82
CA SER A 106 -4.80 -6.53 -5.20
C SER A 106 -5.31 -6.63 -6.64
N ASN A 107 -4.46 -7.10 -7.56
CA ASN A 107 -4.83 -7.36 -8.96
C ASN A 107 -5.92 -8.44 -9.06
N VAL A 108 -5.79 -9.55 -8.33
CA VAL A 108 -6.83 -10.60 -8.29
C VAL A 108 -8.16 -10.05 -7.80
N LEU A 109 -8.16 -9.26 -6.71
CA LEU A 109 -9.40 -8.66 -6.20
C LEU A 109 -10.03 -7.70 -7.21
N LYS A 110 -9.21 -6.87 -7.88
CA LYS A 110 -9.67 -5.97 -8.96
C LYS A 110 -10.32 -6.77 -10.09
N TRP A 111 -9.65 -7.78 -10.60
CA TRP A 111 -10.17 -8.65 -11.66
C TRP A 111 -11.48 -9.34 -11.30
N LEU A 112 -11.62 -9.83 -10.07
CA LEU A 112 -12.86 -10.42 -9.59
C LEU A 112 -13.98 -9.38 -9.50
N SER A 113 -13.68 -8.15 -9.05
CA SER A 113 -14.66 -7.06 -9.05
C SER A 113 -15.15 -6.70 -10.46
N GLU A 114 -14.29 -6.85 -11.47
CA GLU A 114 -14.67 -6.61 -12.86
C GLU A 114 -15.59 -7.70 -13.42
N ILE A 115 -15.50 -8.94 -12.92
CA ILE A 115 -16.39 -10.05 -13.32
C ILE A 115 -17.83 -9.79 -12.86
N ASP A 116 -18.01 -9.34 -11.62
CA ASP A 116 -19.32 -9.10 -11.01
C ASP A 116 -19.27 -8.01 -9.94
N ASN A 117 -19.97 -6.89 -10.17
CA ASN A 117 -19.96 -5.73 -9.28
C ASN A 117 -20.52 -6.03 -7.89
N ARG A 118 -21.40 -7.04 -7.74
CA ARG A 118 -21.97 -7.44 -6.43
C ARG A 118 -20.90 -7.88 -5.44
N PHE A 119 -19.71 -8.23 -5.92
CA PHE A 119 -18.58 -8.60 -5.06
C PHE A 119 -18.19 -7.48 -4.12
N CYS A 120 -18.08 -6.24 -4.61
CA CYS A 120 -17.69 -5.10 -3.79
C CYS A 120 -18.72 -4.83 -2.68
N ASP A 121 -20.00 -4.99 -2.99
CA ASP A 121 -21.09 -4.79 -2.02
C ASP A 121 -21.15 -5.91 -0.97
N MET A 122 -20.71 -7.11 -1.32
CA MET A 122 -20.65 -8.28 -0.44
C MET A 122 -19.43 -8.32 0.46
N VAL A 123 -18.43 -7.47 0.24
CA VAL A 123 -17.27 -7.36 1.14
C VAL A 123 -17.69 -6.54 2.37
N LEU A 124 -18.34 -7.23 3.32
CA LEU A 124 -19.03 -6.69 4.52
C LEU A 124 -18.07 -6.12 5.60
N VAL A 125 -17.09 -5.31 5.20
CA VAL A 125 -16.04 -4.79 6.09
C VAL A 125 -16.60 -3.94 7.22
N GLU A 126 -17.55 -3.07 6.96
CA GLU A 126 -18.14 -2.20 7.99
C GLU A 126 -19.01 -2.98 8.98
N TRP A 127 -19.75 -3.99 8.52
CA TRP A 127 -20.46 -4.92 9.41
C TRP A 127 -19.48 -5.68 10.31
N ALA A 128 -18.40 -6.22 9.74
CA ALA A 128 -17.40 -6.97 10.49
C ALA A 128 -16.68 -6.10 11.54
N LYS A 129 -16.42 -4.83 11.22
CA LYS A 129 -15.92 -3.85 12.21
C LYS A 129 -16.93 -3.58 13.32
N ALA A 130 -18.21 -3.39 12.97
CA ALA A 130 -19.26 -3.16 13.95
C ALA A 130 -19.50 -4.35 14.90
N GLN A 131 -19.13 -5.56 14.47
CA GLN A 131 -19.15 -6.79 15.28
C GLN A 131 -17.81 -7.11 15.96
N ASP A 132 -16.81 -6.23 15.84
CA ASP A 132 -15.46 -6.40 16.41
C ASP A 132 -14.73 -7.69 15.94
N ILE A 133 -14.97 -8.09 14.69
CA ILE A 133 -14.36 -9.28 14.06
C ILE A 133 -13.42 -8.95 12.90
N ASN A 134 -12.93 -7.70 12.81
CA ASN A 134 -12.04 -7.24 11.74
C ASN A 134 -10.81 -6.46 12.25
N ASP A 135 -10.06 -7.07 13.15
CA ASP A 135 -8.76 -6.62 13.63
C ASP A 135 -7.80 -7.82 13.82
N PRO A 136 -6.90 -8.08 12.84
CA PRO A 136 -5.91 -9.14 12.95
C PRO A 136 -4.94 -8.97 14.13
N LYS A 137 -4.75 -7.75 14.63
CA LYS A 137 -3.85 -7.50 15.76
C LYS A 137 -4.45 -7.98 17.07
N SER A 138 -5.79 -7.98 17.18
CA SER A 138 -6.53 -8.53 18.31
C SER A 138 -6.84 -10.03 18.16
N GLY A 139 -6.46 -10.65 17.04
CA GLY A 139 -6.65 -12.07 16.76
C GLY A 139 -7.93 -12.42 15.99
N SER A 140 -8.68 -11.42 15.52
CA SER A 140 -9.86 -11.61 14.67
C SER A 140 -9.51 -11.61 13.16
N LEU A 141 -10.51 -11.58 12.27
CA LEU A 141 -10.27 -11.70 10.83
C LEU A 141 -9.59 -10.44 10.27
N SER A 142 -8.92 -10.60 9.12
CA SER A 142 -8.49 -9.46 8.30
C SER A 142 -9.53 -9.13 7.25
N SER A 143 -9.58 -7.87 6.79
CA SER A 143 -10.38 -7.49 5.62
C SER A 143 -10.10 -8.37 4.40
N TYR A 144 -8.85 -8.82 4.23
CA TYR A 144 -8.50 -9.76 3.16
C TYR A 144 -9.10 -11.15 3.37
N ALA A 145 -9.16 -11.65 4.60
CA ALA A 145 -9.83 -12.91 4.92
C ALA A 145 -11.34 -12.84 4.64
N LEU A 146 -11.98 -11.70 4.94
CA LEU A 146 -13.38 -11.45 4.57
C LEU A 146 -13.57 -11.51 3.05
N CYS A 147 -12.69 -10.88 2.26
CA CYS A 147 -12.73 -11.01 0.80
C CYS A 147 -12.64 -12.47 0.34
N LEU A 148 -11.76 -13.28 0.94
CA LEU A 148 -11.63 -14.71 0.60
C LEU A 148 -12.90 -15.50 0.91
N LEU A 149 -13.58 -15.23 2.03
CA LEU A 149 -14.85 -15.87 2.36
C LEU A 149 -15.93 -15.54 1.33
N VAL A 150 -16.02 -14.29 0.89
CA VAL A 150 -16.96 -13.88 -0.15
C VAL A 150 -16.62 -14.52 -1.50
N ILE A 151 -15.34 -14.55 -1.87
CA ILE A 151 -14.87 -15.21 -3.10
C ILE A 151 -15.26 -16.69 -3.08
N PHE A 152 -15.01 -17.38 -1.97
CA PHE A 152 -15.38 -18.78 -1.81
C PHE A 152 -16.90 -18.99 -1.91
N HIS A 153 -17.69 -18.11 -1.27
CA HIS A 153 -19.14 -18.15 -1.40
C HIS A 153 -19.59 -18.01 -2.86
N PHE A 154 -19.02 -17.05 -3.61
CA PHE A 154 -19.33 -16.79 -5.01
C PHE A 154 -18.91 -17.93 -5.95
N GLN A 155 -17.80 -18.63 -5.64
CA GLN A 155 -17.35 -19.82 -6.36
C GLN A 155 -18.26 -21.03 -6.14
N THR A 156 -18.95 -21.08 -5.00
CA THR A 156 -19.82 -22.20 -4.59
C THR A 156 -21.32 -21.86 -4.69
N CYS A 157 -21.67 -20.76 -5.35
CA CYS A 157 -23.04 -20.48 -5.76
C CYS A 157 -23.44 -21.37 -6.94
N GLU A 158 -24.74 -21.60 -7.13
CA GLU A 158 -25.27 -22.27 -8.31
C GLU A 158 -26.21 -21.32 -9.07
N PRO A 159 -25.88 -20.92 -10.32
CA PRO A 159 -24.61 -21.13 -11.01
C PRO A 159 -23.45 -20.31 -10.38
N PRO A 160 -22.18 -20.72 -10.54
CA PRO A 160 -21.05 -20.04 -9.91
C PRO A 160 -20.85 -18.63 -10.48
N ILE A 161 -20.67 -17.65 -9.58
CA ILE A 161 -20.44 -16.25 -9.98
C ILE A 161 -18.98 -16.06 -10.42
N PHE A 162 -18.06 -16.68 -9.68
CA PHE A 162 -16.62 -16.64 -9.94
C PHE A 162 -16.09 -18.01 -10.37
N PRO A 163 -15.06 -18.04 -11.23
CA PRO A 163 -14.34 -19.28 -11.53
C PRO A 163 -13.38 -19.63 -10.37
N PRO A 164 -12.87 -20.87 -10.34
CA PRO A 164 -11.70 -21.20 -9.53
C PRO A 164 -10.54 -20.24 -9.85
N LEU A 165 -9.80 -19.80 -8.83
CA LEU A 165 -8.71 -18.82 -9.03
C LEU A 165 -7.62 -19.32 -9.98
N GLN A 166 -7.37 -20.63 -10.02
CA GLN A 166 -6.42 -21.24 -10.97
C GLN A 166 -6.79 -20.99 -12.43
N ALA A 167 -8.09 -20.90 -12.75
CA ALA A 167 -8.54 -20.62 -14.12
C ALA A 167 -8.25 -19.18 -14.55
N ILE A 168 -8.06 -18.26 -13.59
CA ILE A 168 -7.66 -16.88 -13.85
C ILE A 168 -6.14 -16.78 -13.94
N ILE A 169 -5.45 -17.30 -12.93
CA ILE A 169 -4.03 -17.06 -12.67
C ILE A 169 -3.10 -17.99 -13.47
N ASN A 170 -3.55 -19.21 -13.79
CA ASN A 170 -2.79 -20.27 -14.47
C ASN A 170 -1.44 -20.62 -13.79
N GLU A 171 -1.51 -21.46 -12.75
CA GLU A 171 -0.38 -21.84 -11.86
C GLU A 171 0.82 -22.47 -12.57
N GLU A 172 0.62 -23.18 -13.69
CA GLU A 172 1.72 -23.81 -14.44
C GLU A 172 2.75 -22.79 -14.93
N ARG A 173 2.33 -21.54 -15.17
CA ARG A 173 3.25 -20.46 -15.54
C ARG A 173 4.00 -19.86 -14.35
N ILE A 174 3.51 -20.07 -13.12
CA ILE A 174 4.06 -19.50 -11.88
C ILE A 174 5.27 -20.31 -11.39
N SER A 175 5.23 -21.63 -11.50
CA SER A 175 6.32 -22.52 -11.09
C SER A 175 7.63 -22.26 -11.84
N ASP A 176 7.56 -21.86 -13.11
CA ASP A 176 8.73 -21.76 -13.99
C ASP A 176 9.53 -20.45 -13.83
N ARG A 177 8.92 -19.39 -13.26
CA ARG A 177 9.54 -18.04 -13.26
C ARG A 177 9.72 -17.40 -11.89
N GLY A 178 9.13 -17.98 -10.84
CA GLY A 178 9.17 -17.44 -9.47
C GLY A 178 8.42 -16.11 -9.33
N TRP A 179 7.65 -15.94 -8.25
CA TRP A 179 6.74 -14.80 -8.04
C TRP A 179 7.37 -13.39 -8.18
N SER A 180 8.70 -13.26 -8.05
CA SER A 180 9.43 -12.00 -8.20
C SER A 180 9.47 -11.45 -9.63
N ASN A 181 9.23 -12.28 -10.65
CA ASN A 181 9.23 -11.86 -12.07
C ASN A 181 7.82 -11.56 -12.62
N PHE A 182 6.78 -11.50 -11.77
CA PHE A 182 5.37 -11.46 -12.18
C PHE A 182 4.71 -10.08 -12.20
N SER A 183 5.41 -9.02 -11.81
CA SER A 183 4.91 -7.65 -11.98
C SER A 183 5.31 -7.12 -13.35
N GLY A 184 4.39 -7.23 -14.33
CA GLY A 184 4.56 -6.69 -15.69
C GLY A 184 3.34 -6.97 -16.59
N SER A 185 3.16 -6.14 -17.62
CA SER A 185 1.99 -6.18 -18.52
C SER A 185 1.67 -7.56 -19.12
N PRO A 186 2.64 -8.42 -19.51
CA PRO A 186 2.29 -9.67 -20.18
C PRO A 186 1.51 -10.65 -19.32
N PHE A 187 1.66 -10.59 -17.99
CA PHE A 187 0.92 -11.46 -17.08
C PHE A 187 -0.50 -10.94 -16.83
N GLU A 188 -0.63 -9.62 -16.65
CA GLU A 188 -1.93 -8.96 -16.50
C GLU A 188 -2.80 -9.15 -17.74
N ASP A 189 -2.20 -9.12 -18.94
CA ASP A 189 -2.86 -9.38 -20.22
C ASP A 189 -3.41 -10.81 -20.28
N VAL A 190 -2.64 -11.81 -19.82
CA VAL A 190 -3.07 -13.22 -19.77
C VAL A 190 -4.25 -13.39 -18.83
N CYS A 191 -4.17 -12.83 -17.62
CA CYS A 191 -5.26 -12.92 -16.65
C CYS A 191 -6.52 -12.22 -17.18
N SER A 192 -6.38 -11.04 -17.78
CA SER A 192 -7.47 -10.28 -18.41
C SER A 192 -8.13 -11.09 -19.53
N ALA A 193 -7.35 -11.76 -20.37
CA ALA A 193 -7.87 -12.64 -21.42
C ALA A 193 -8.63 -13.85 -20.84
N ASN A 194 -8.12 -14.48 -19.78
CA ASN A 194 -8.81 -15.59 -19.10
C ASN A 194 -10.15 -15.14 -18.51
N ILE A 195 -10.19 -13.95 -17.90
CA ILE A 195 -11.41 -13.35 -17.37
C ILE A 195 -12.42 -13.08 -18.48
N GLN A 196 -12.01 -12.49 -19.60
CA GLN A 196 -12.89 -12.24 -20.75
C GLN A 196 -13.45 -13.54 -21.32
N ARG A 197 -12.62 -14.59 -21.40
CA ARG A 197 -13.05 -15.92 -21.83
C ARG A 197 -14.12 -16.48 -20.89
N PHE A 198 -13.89 -16.43 -19.58
CA PHE A 198 -14.88 -16.87 -18.58
C PHE A 198 -16.19 -16.08 -18.69
N ARG A 199 -16.13 -14.75 -18.82
CA ARG A 199 -17.33 -13.90 -18.94
C ARG A 199 -18.17 -14.25 -20.17
N SER A 200 -17.51 -14.58 -21.28
CA SER A 200 -18.19 -14.91 -22.55
C SER A 200 -18.92 -16.26 -22.52
N SER A 201 -18.43 -17.22 -21.74
CA SER A 201 -18.96 -18.59 -21.74
C SER A 201 -19.74 -18.96 -20.47
N ARG A 202 -19.83 -18.08 -19.46
CA ARG A 202 -20.48 -18.39 -18.18
C ARG A 202 -21.99 -18.32 -18.27
N ILE A 203 -22.64 -19.13 -17.44
CA ILE A 203 -24.06 -18.95 -17.10
C ILE A 203 -24.12 -17.87 -16.00
N ILE A 204 -24.86 -16.79 -16.24
CA ILE A 204 -24.93 -15.66 -15.30
C ILE A 204 -25.86 -15.99 -14.14
N ASN A 205 -25.33 -15.93 -12.91
CA ASN A 205 -26.12 -16.05 -11.70
C ASN A 205 -27.02 -14.80 -11.51
N GLN A 206 -28.34 -15.03 -11.41
CA GLN A 206 -29.37 -13.99 -11.31
C GLN A 206 -29.79 -13.66 -9.86
N SER A 207 -29.14 -14.24 -8.85
CA SER A 207 -29.47 -13.98 -7.44
C SER A 207 -29.28 -12.50 -7.11
N SER A 208 -30.26 -11.90 -6.46
CA SER A 208 -30.13 -10.54 -5.94
C SER A 208 -29.05 -10.46 -4.85
N LEU A 209 -28.55 -9.24 -4.58
CA LEU A 209 -27.59 -9.00 -3.50
C LEU A 209 -28.12 -9.50 -2.14
N ALA A 210 -29.42 -9.30 -1.87
CA ALA A 210 -30.05 -9.77 -0.63
C ALA A 210 -30.03 -11.31 -0.51
N GLN A 211 -30.29 -12.03 -1.61
CA GLN A 211 -30.22 -13.49 -1.62
C GLN A 211 -28.79 -14.01 -1.42
N LEU A 212 -27.80 -13.34 -2.02
CA LEU A 212 -26.40 -13.65 -1.80
C LEU A 212 -25.97 -13.37 -0.36
N LEU A 213 -26.47 -12.28 0.24
CA LEU A 213 -26.20 -11.95 1.63
C LEU A 213 -26.72 -13.01 2.60
N LEU A 214 -27.99 -13.42 2.43
CA LEU A 214 -28.59 -14.47 3.25
C LEU A 214 -27.84 -15.79 3.11
N SER A 215 -27.65 -16.25 1.88
CA SER A 215 -26.95 -17.52 1.63
C SER A 215 -25.46 -17.49 2.01
N PHE A 216 -24.84 -16.31 2.06
CA PHE A 216 -23.49 -16.16 2.62
C PHE A 216 -23.49 -16.46 4.11
N PHE A 217 -24.41 -15.87 4.88
CA PHE A 217 -24.51 -16.12 6.31
C PHE A 217 -24.94 -17.55 6.62
N ASP A 218 -25.93 -18.09 5.91
CA ASP A 218 -26.32 -19.50 6.06
C ASP A 218 -25.12 -20.42 5.84
N LYS A 219 -24.28 -20.16 4.83
CA LYS A 219 -23.11 -21.00 4.53
C LYS A 219 -21.95 -20.81 5.51
N THR A 220 -21.78 -19.62 6.09
CA THR A 220 -20.59 -19.28 6.89
C THR A 220 -20.84 -19.31 8.40
N LEU A 221 -22.09 -19.21 8.84
CA LEU A 221 -22.48 -19.18 10.25
C LEU A 221 -23.22 -20.45 10.69
N ASP A 222 -23.96 -21.13 9.81
CA ASP A 222 -24.56 -22.42 10.15
C ASP A 222 -23.53 -23.53 9.95
N GLY A 223 -22.73 -23.77 10.99
CA GLY A 223 -21.74 -24.84 11.06
C GLY A 223 -22.32 -26.27 11.10
N GLU A 224 -23.61 -26.45 10.82
CA GLU A 224 -24.25 -27.76 10.76
C GLU A 224 -24.78 -28.09 9.35
N THR A 225 -24.23 -29.18 8.79
CA THR A 225 -24.72 -29.97 7.65
C THR A 225 -24.31 -29.54 6.23
N ARG A 226 -23.15 -30.04 5.79
CA ARG A 226 -23.09 -31.14 4.81
C ARG A 226 -21.67 -31.71 4.77
N PRO A 227 -21.46 -33.03 4.90
CA PRO A 227 -20.17 -33.62 4.62
C PRO A 227 -19.80 -33.28 3.18
N ILE A 228 -18.62 -32.69 3.00
CA ILE A 228 -17.97 -32.55 1.71
C ILE A 228 -17.87 -33.98 1.16
N GLY A 229 -18.61 -34.26 0.09
CA GLY A 229 -18.77 -35.60 -0.48
C GLY A 229 -17.43 -36.28 -0.75
N ALA A 230 -17.43 -37.59 -0.50
CA ALA A 230 -16.36 -38.54 -0.82
C ALA A 230 -16.08 -38.63 -2.32
#